data_AF-A0AAN0MC21-F1
#
_entry.id   AF-A0AAN0MC21-F1
#
_cell.length_a   1.000
_cell.length_b   1.000
_cell.length_c   1.000
_cell.angle_alpha   90.00
_cell.angle_beta   90.00
_cell.angle_gamma   90.00
#
_symmetry.space_group_name_H-M   'P 1'
#
loop_
_entity.id
_entity.type
_entity.pdbx_description
1 polymer ?
#
loop_
_entity_poly.entity_id
_entity_poly.type
_entity_poly.pdbx_seq_one_letter_code
_entity_poly.pdbx_strand_id
1 'polypeptide(L)'
;MYRRSTRLLAMWFVSLLTTTATTYFQVTTNNRILTPSLLGFERMYILVQTVIVFLLGIFMKPSLNFLVSVLVMVSIGTLFYGIILKKMQRDLFVLLLVGTVLGTLFSSISATMQMMMDPNEFSMIQSQSFASFNAVDTNVLFIGMGLSLVGRALVYRIHHQIDVVAPGTDHATNLGIHIPQFQIYSLAIVALFTAISTALVGPIGFLGLIGTNVAREFLQKHTTRSIITRGVFFSTSLPSGIATSL
;
A
#
# COMPACT_ATOMS: atom_id res chain seq x y z
N MET A 1 -7.87 10.80 26.89
CA MET A 1 -6.54 10.23 26.53
C MET A 1 -6.63 9.13 25.47
N TYR A 2 -7.56 8.16 25.57
CA TYR A 2 -7.73 7.03 24.62
C TYR A 2 -7.74 7.40 23.12
N ARG A 3 -8.48 8.45 22.72
CA ARG A 3 -8.53 8.88 21.30
C ARG A 3 -7.20 9.39 20.73
N ARG A 4 -6.29 9.90 21.58
CA ARG A 4 -4.97 10.40 21.13
C ARG A 4 -3.99 9.25 20.92
N SER A 5 -4.00 8.24 21.81
CA SER A 5 -3.16 7.05 21.67
C SER A 5 -3.51 6.22 20.43
N THR A 6 -4.80 6.03 20.14
CA THR A 6 -5.25 5.32 18.92
C THR A 6 -4.76 6.03 17.66
N ARG A 7 -4.82 7.37 17.63
CA ARG A 7 -4.35 8.17 16.49
C ARG A 7 -2.86 8.04 16.25
N LEU A 8 -2.05 8.15 17.32
CA LEU A 8 -0.60 7.98 17.23
C LEU A 8 -0.22 6.58 16.75
N LEU A 9 -0.89 5.57 17.28
CA LEU A 9 -0.69 4.19 16.86
C LEU A 9 -1.07 3.98 15.39
N ALA A 10 -2.21 4.54 14.95
CA ALA A 10 -2.63 4.47 13.55
C ALA A 10 -1.64 5.18 12.62
N MET A 11 -1.16 6.37 12.97
CA MET A 11 -0.14 7.11 12.23
C MET A 11 1.15 6.29 12.07
N TRP A 12 1.63 5.73 13.19
CA TRP A 12 2.81 4.88 13.17
C TRP A 12 2.59 3.67 12.26
N PHE A 13 1.54 2.88 12.51
CA PHE A 13 1.22 1.67 11.76
C PHE A 13 1.07 1.91 10.25
N VAL A 14 0.32 2.93 9.85
CA VAL A 14 0.11 3.31 8.45
C VAL A 14 1.40 3.75 7.78
N SER A 15 2.26 4.49 8.50
CA SER A 15 3.59 4.85 8.02
C SER A 15 4.44 3.61 7.76
N LEU A 16 4.38 2.58 8.61
CA LEU A 16 5.12 1.33 8.42
C LEU A 16 4.68 0.61 7.14
N LEU A 17 3.37 0.47 6.95
CA LEU A 17 2.80 -0.22 5.79
C LEU A 17 3.12 0.50 4.48
N THR A 18 2.87 1.82 4.41
CA THR A 18 3.09 2.61 3.20
C THR A 18 4.56 2.73 2.84
N THR A 19 5.45 2.86 3.83
CA THR A 19 6.90 2.87 3.61
C THR A 19 7.36 1.53 3.08
N THR A 20 6.92 0.42 3.68
CA THR A 20 7.30 -0.93 3.24
C THR A 20 6.80 -1.20 1.82
N ALA A 21 5.52 -0.92 1.52
CA ALA A 21 4.97 -1.03 0.18
C ALA A 21 5.81 -0.21 -0.83
N THR A 22 6.13 1.04 -0.50
CA THR A 22 6.91 1.91 -1.39
C THR A 22 8.33 1.39 -1.60
N THR A 23 9.00 0.86 -0.57
CA THR A 23 10.32 0.24 -0.72
C THR A 23 10.30 -0.93 -1.69
N TYR A 24 9.36 -1.87 -1.51
CA TYR A 24 9.23 -3.03 -2.41
C TYR A 24 8.91 -2.60 -3.84
N PHE A 25 8.07 -1.59 -4.01
CA PHE A 25 7.74 -1.03 -5.31
C PHE A 25 8.96 -0.37 -5.99
N GLN A 26 9.70 0.46 -5.27
CA GLN A 26 10.89 1.14 -5.78
C GLN A 26 12.01 0.18 -6.15
N VAL A 27 12.22 -0.88 -5.36
CA VAL A 27 13.21 -1.93 -5.67
C VAL A 27 12.78 -2.73 -6.89
N THR A 28 11.50 -3.08 -6.96
CA THR A 28 10.96 -3.83 -8.10
C THR A 28 11.09 -3.04 -9.40
N THR A 29 10.77 -1.75 -9.38
CA THR A 29 10.84 -0.84 -10.53
C THR A 29 12.24 -0.31 -10.81
N ASN A 30 13.22 -0.65 -9.97
CA ASN A 30 14.56 -0.06 -9.98
C ASN A 30 14.52 1.48 -10.08
N ASN A 31 13.55 2.12 -9.42
CA ASN A 31 13.34 3.56 -9.50
C ASN A 31 12.93 4.11 -8.13
N ARG A 32 13.72 5.07 -7.64
CA ARG A 32 13.61 5.60 -6.26
C ARG A 32 12.55 6.69 -6.08
N ILE A 33 11.94 7.15 -7.16
CA ILE A 33 11.00 8.27 -7.17
C ILE A 33 9.55 7.75 -7.32
N LEU A 34 9.37 6.53 -7.82
CA LEU A 34 8.03 6.00 -8.07
C LEU A 34 7.32 5.60 -6.78
N THR A 35 5.99 5.76 -6.80
CA THR A 35 5.08 5.40 -5.73
C THR A 35 4.00 4.45 -6.22
N PRO A 36 3.51 3.53 -5.38
CA PRO A 36 2.38 2.65 -5.72
C PRO A 36 1.12 3.40 -6.17
N SER A 37 0.95 4.66 -5.77
CA SER A 37 -0.15 5.52 -6.19
C SER A 37 -0.23 5.71 -7.71
N LEU A 38 0.91 5.63 -8.43
CA LEU A 38 0.95 5.66 -9.89
C LEU A 38 0.26 4.48 -10.56
N LEU A 39 0.15 3.34 -9.86
CA LEU A 39 -0.60 2.20 -10.39
C LEU A 39 -2.11 2.49 -10.39
N GLY A 40 -2.60 3.46 -9.63
CA GLY A 40 -4.02 3.80 -9.55
C GLY A 40 -4.75 3.21 -8.34
N PHE A 41 -4.04 2.60 -7.38
CA PHE A 41 -4.64 2.04 -6.15
C PHE A 41 -5.49 3.06 -5.37
N GLU A 42 -5.09 4.32 -5.32
CA GLU A 42 -5.83 5.36 -4.61
C GLU A 42 -7.12 5.75 -5.32
N ARG A 43 -7.06 5.84 -6.66
CA ARG A 43 -8.24 6.10 -7.49
C ARG A 43 -9.21 4.92 -7.44
N MET A 44 -8.67 3.72 -7.36
CA MET A 44 -9.45 2.50 -7.18
C MET A 44 -10.19 2.52 -5.83
N TYR A 45 -9.56 2.95 -4.73
CA TYR A 45 -10.23 3.08 -3.44
C TYR A 45 -11.44 4.02 -3.52
N ILE A 46 -11.27 5.20 -4.12
CA ILE A 46 -12.37 6.17 -4.29
C ILE A 46 -13.51 5.57 -5.14
N LEU A 47 -13.17 4.84 -6.20
CA LEU A 47 -14.17 4.13 -7.01
C LEU A 47 -14.92 3.08 -6.19
N VAL A 48 -14.22 2.25 -5.42
CA VAL A 48 -14.86 1.24 -4.56
C VAL A 48 -15.82 1.89 -3.56
N GLN A 49 -15.40 2.97 -2.90
CA GLN A 49 -16.28 3.71 -1.99
C GLN A 49 -17.49 4.31 -2.72
N THR A 50 -17.26 4.91 -3.88
CA THR A 50 -18.32 5.49 -4.70
C THR A 50 -19.34 4.42 -5.10
N VAL A 51 -18.90 3.25 -5.55
CA VAL A 51 -19.77 2.13 -5.93
C VAL A 51 -20.56 1.60 -4.74
N ILE A 52 -19.92 1.44 -3.57
CA ILE A 52 -20.58 0.97 -2.35
C ILE A 52 -21.72 1.92 -1.96
N VAL A 53 -21.44 3.21 -1.90
CA VAL A 53 -22.45 4.20 -1.49
C VAL A 53 -23.53 4.34 -2.56
N PHE A 54 -23.16 4.43 -3.83
CA PHE A 54 -24.10 4.61 -4.95
C PHE A 54 -25.08 3.45 -5.12
N LEU A 55 -24.61 2.20 -5.02
CA LEU A 55 -25.48 1.03 -5.25
C LEU A 55 -26.32 0.67 -4.04
N LEU A 56 -25.76 0.79 -2.83
CA LEU A 56 -26.43 0.33 -1.63
C LEU A 56 -27.26 1.42 -0.98
N GLY A 57 -26.92 2.70 -1.15
CA GLY A 57 -27.59 3.83 -0.50
C GLY A 57 -27.55 3.76 1.04
N ILE A 58 -26.75 2.85 1.61
CA ILE A 58 -26.67 2.57 3.04
C ILE A 58 -25.23 2.64 3.55
N PHE A 59 -25.12 3.15 4.77
CA PHE A 59 -23.89 3.19 5.52
C PHE A 59 -23.52 1.79 6.00
N MET A 60 -22.52 1.18 5.35
CA MET A 60 -21.90 -0.02 5.86
C MET A 60 -21.21 0.27 7.20
N LYS A 61 -21.27 -0.69 8.12
CA LYS A 61 -20.46 -0.66 9.34
C LYS A 61 -18.97 -0.50 8.96
N PRO A 62 -18.19 0.32 9.69
CA PRO A 62 -16.79 0.61 9.33
C PRO A 62 -15.93 -0.63 9.09
N SER A 63 -16.08 -1.67 9.94
CA SER A 63 -15.33 -2.93 9.79
C SER A 63 -15.66 -3.69 8.51
N LEU A 64 -16.94 -3.68 8.10
CA LEU A 64 -17.37 -4.36 6.88
C LEU A 64 -16.92 -3.60 5.64
N ASN A 65 -17.07 -2.27 5.63
CA ASN A 65 -16.55 -1.42 4.56
C ASN A 65 -15.03 -1.62 4.40
N PHE A 66 -14.28 -1.63 5.50
CA PHE A 66 -12.84 -1.88 5.48
C PHE A 66 -12.49 -3.23 4.84
N LEU A 67 -13.13 -4.32 5.30
CA LEU A 67 -12.86 -5.66 4.78
C LEU A 67 -13.20 -5.79 3.29
N VAL A 68 -14.35 -5.28 2.86
CA VAL A 68 -14.75 -5.29 1.45
C VAL A 68 -13.76 -4.46 0.62
N SER A 69 -13.40 -3.27 1.08
CA SER A 69 -12.46 -2.39 0.38
C SER A 69 -11.11 -3.05 0.19
N VAL A 70 -10.53 -3.59 1.27
CA VAL A 70 -9.24 -4.28 1.19
C VAL A 70 -9.33 -5.51 0.30
N LEU A 71 -10.37 -6.33 0.43
CA LEU A 71 -10.54 -7.52 -0.39
C LEU A 71 -10.63 -7.18 -1.87
N VAL A 72 -11.44 -6.18 -2.24
CA VAL A 72 -11.61 -5.75 -3.64
C VAL A 72 -10.31 -5.16 -4.18
N MET A 73 -9.67 -4.26 -3.42
CA MET A 73 -8.38 -3.64 -3.80
C MET A 73 -7.26 -4.67 -3.98
N VAL A 74 -7.14 -5.63 -3.06
CA VAL A 74 -6.10 -6.67 -3.15
C VAL A 74 -6.38 -7.64 -4.28
N SER A 75 -7.65 -8.01 -4.48
CA SER A 75 -8.05 -8.93 -5.56
C SER A 75 -7.77 -8.31 -6.91
N ILE A 76 -8.26 -7.09 -7.17
CA ILE A 76 -8.02 -6.40 -8.44
C ILE A 76 -6.55 -6.05 -8.58
N GLY A 77 -5.89 -5.51 -7.54
CA GLY A 77 -4.47 -5.19 -7.60
C GLY A 77 -3.60 -6.40 -7.95
N THR A 78 -3.75 -7.50 -7.21
CA THR A 78 -2.88 -8.67 -7.42
C THR A 78 -3.22 -9.41 -8.70
N LEU A 79 -4.50 -9.60 -9.01
CA LEU A 79 -4.94 -10.35 -10.20
C LEU A 79 -4.72 -9.52 -11.47
N PHE A 80 -5.17 -8.27 -11.50
CA PHE A 80 -5.13 -7.43 -12.69
C PHE A 80 -3.68 -7.05 -13.04
N TYR A 81 -2.91 -6.49 -12.09
CA TYR A 81 -1.51 -6.15 -12.36
C TYR A 81 -0.65 -7.41 -12.55
N GLY A 82 -0.95 -8.52 -11.86
CA GLY A 82 -0.26 -9.79 -12.10
C GLY A 82 -0.45 -10.34 -13.51
N ILE A 83 -1.67 -10.26 -14.06
CA ILE A 83 -1.99 -10.66 -15.43
C ILE A 83 -1.33 -9.72 -16.44
N ILE A 84 -1.45 -8.40 -16.26
CA ILE A 84 -0.85 -7.40 -17.15
C ILE A 84 0.66 -7.62 -17.21
N LEU A 85 1.30 -7.74 -16.04
CA LEU A 85 2.74 -7.94 -15.96
C LEU A 85 3.15 -9.23 -16.69
N LYS A 86 2.38 -10.33 -16.55
CA LYS A 86 2.66 -11.57 -17.28
C LYS A 86 2.48 -11.43 -18.80
N LYS A 87 1.45 -10.70 -19.26
CA LYS A 87 1.17 -10.50 -20.70
C LYS A 87 2.15 -9.53 -21.37
N MET A 88 2.62 -8.52 -20.64
CA MET A 88 3.50 -7.45 -21.15
C MET A 88 4.97 -7.78 -20.92
N GLN A 89 5.36 -9.06 -21.04
CA GLN A 89 6.75 -9.54 -20.88
C GLN A 89 7.47 -9.05 -19.61
N ARG A 90 6.72 -8.82 -18.52
CA ARG A 90 7.26 -8.31 -17.24
C ARG A 90 7.83 -6.88 -17.30
N ASP A 91 7.45 -6.10 -18.31
CA ASP A 91 7.83 -4.69 -18.41
C ASP A 91 7.05 -3.84 -17.40
N LEU A 92 7.78 -3.31 -16.43
CA LEU A 92 7.23 -2.46 -15.38
C LEU A 92 6.87 -1.06 -15.88
N PHE A 93 7.52 -0.56 -16.93
CA PHE A 93 7.16 0.73 -17.53
C PHE A 93 5.77 0.65 -18.18
N VAL A 94 5.51 -0.44 -18.92
CA VAL A 94 4.17 -0.71 -19.46
C VAL A 94 3.14 -0.87 -18.35
N LEU A 95 3.50 -1.55 -17.24
CA LEU A 95 2.63 -1.68 -16.08
C LEU A 95 2.24 -0.31 -15.49
N LEU A 96 3.20 0.62 -15.40
CA LEU A 96 2.95 1.99 -14.93
C LEU A 96 2.02 2.76 -15.87
N LEU A 97 2.25 2.68 -17.19
CA LEU A 97 1.38 3.31 -18.19
C LEU A 97 -0.05 2.76 -18.13
N VAL A 98 -0.19 1.44 -18.02
CA VAL A 98 -1.52 0.83 -17.86
C VAL A 98 -2.15 1.27 -16.55
N GLY A 99 -1.38 1.32 -15.46
CA GLY A 99 -1.82 1.81 -14.16
C GLY A 99 -2.33 3.25 -14.19
N THR A 100 -1.63 4.16 -14.87
CA THR A 100 -2.07 5.56 -14.99
C THR A 100 -3.34 5.67 -15.82
N VAL A 101 -3.46 4.93 -16.93
CA VAL A 101 -4.69 4.89 -17.75
C VAL A 101 -5.87 4.29 -16.98
N LEU A 102 -5.65 3.23 -16.19
CA LEU A 102 -6.69 2.68 -15.32
C LEU A 102 -7.07 3.65 -14.21
N GLY A 103 -6.08 4.35 -13.63
CA GLY A 103 -6.31 5.36 -12.61
C GLY A 103 -7.19 6.50 -13.12
N THR A 104 -6.97 6.96 -14.36
CA THR A 104 -7.85 7.96 -14.99
C THR A 104 -9.23 7.38 -15.27
N LEU A 105 -9.34 6.14 -15.76
CA LEU A 105 -10.62 5.46 -15.95
C LEU A 105 -11.42 5.37 -14.64
N PHE A 106 -10.81 4.92 -13.56
CA PHE A 106 -11.44 4.84 -12.23
C PHE A 106 -11.90 6.21 -11.75
N SER A 107 -11.10 7.25 -11.99
CA SER A 107 -11.45 8.63 -11.62
C SER A 107 -12.66 9.13 -12.41
N SER A 108 -12.69 8.89 -13.73
CA SER A 108 -13.81 9.30 -14.59
C SER A 108 -15.10 8.60 -14.22
N ILE A 109 -15.07 7.28 -14.00
CA ILE A 109 -16.26 6.52 -13.56
C ILE A 109 -16.75 7.05 -12.20
N SER A 110 -15.83 7.24 -11.25
CA SER A 110 -16.18 7.77 -9.93
C SER A 110 -16.83 9.15 -10.05
N ALA A 111 -16.27 10.04 -10.87
CA ALA A 111 -16.80 11.39 -11.07
C ALA A 111 -18.21 11.37 -11.69
N THR A 112 -18.46 10.53 -12.70
CA THR A 112 -19.79 10.39 -13.31
C THR A 112 -20.81 9.89 -12.30
N MET A 113 -20.47 8.87 -11.50
CA MET A 113 -21.36 8.36 -10.46
C MET A 113 -21.63 9.43 -9.40
N GLN A 114 -20.59 10.14 -8.95
CA GLN A 114 -20.70 11.21 -7.97
C GLN A 114 -21.58 12.38 -8.42
N MET A 115 -21.63 12.69 -9.72
CA MET A 115 -22.55 13.70 -10.28
C MET A 115 -24.02 13.29 -10.17
N MET A 116 -24.31 12.00 -10.09
CA MET A 116 -25.67 11.46 -9.98
C MET A 116 -26.11 11.22 -8.53
N MET A 117 -25.21 11.44 -7.56
CA MET A 117 -25.47 11.20 -6.14
C MET A 117 -26.16 12.38 -5.47
N ASP A 118 -26.89 12.10 -4.39
CA ASP A 118 -27.43 13.13 -3.52
C ASP A 118 -26.31 13.90 -2.79
N PRO A 119 -26.51 15.19 -2.44
CA PRO A 119 -25.48 16.02 -1.82
C PRO A 119 -24.87 15.43 -0.55
N ASN A 120 -25.65 14.68 0.23
CA ASN A 120 -25.19 14.03 1.46
C ASN A 120 -24.21 12.88 1.16
N GLU A 121 -24.53 12.03 0.19
CA GLU A 121 -23.67 10.92 -0.23
C GLU A 121 -22.38 11.43 -0.86
N PHE A 122 -22.48 12.43 -1.73
CA PHE A 122 -21.34 13.10 -2.33
C PHE A 122 -20.38 13.67 -1.27
N SER A 123 -20.91 14.40 -0.29
CA SER A 123 -20.12 15.00 0.79
C SER A 123 -19.36 13.96 1.60
N MET A 124 -19.91 12.76 1.74
CA MET A 124 -19.25 11.66 2.45
C MET A 124 -18.09 11.07 1.63
N ILE A 125 -18.29 10.79 0.35
CA ILE A 125 -17.21 10.35 -0.53
C ILE A 125 -16.11 11.41 -0.61
N GLN A 126 -16.48 12.69 -0.62
CA GLN A 126 -15.53 13.81 -0.57
C GLN A 126 -14.69 13.79 0.72
N SER A 127 -15.29 13.49 1.86
CA SER A 127 -14.58 13.37 3.14
C SER A 127 -13.58 12.20 3.17
N GLN A 128 -13.88 11.10 2.46
CA GLN A 128 -13.02 9.91 2.34
C GLN A 128 -11.94 10.06 1.25
N SER A 129 -12.10 11.04 0.36
CA SER A 129 -11.12 11.35 -0.68
C SER A 129 -9.85 12.00 -0.13
N PHE A 130 -9.85 12.39 1.14
CA PHE A 130 -8.70 12.91 1.86
C PHE A 130 -8.35 12.03 3.05
N ALA A 131 -7.06 11.95 3.34
CA ALA A 131 -6.57 11.21 4.48
C ALA A 131 -6.96 11.83 5.83
N SER A 132 -7.51 11.03 6.75
CA SER A 132 -7.91 11.47 8.09
C SER A 132 -7.58 10.44 9.18
N PHE A 133 -6.52 10.69 9.93
CA PHE A 133 -6.18 9.89 11.12
C PHE A 133 -7.16 10.12 12.30
N ASN A 134 -8.01 11.16 12.19
CA ASN A 134 -8.99 11.49 13.23
C ASN A 134 -10.21 10.56 13.17
N ALA A 135 -10.51 10.01 11.98
CA ALA A 135 -11.67 9.17 11.71
C ALA A 135 -11.41 7.67 11.91
N VAL A 136 -10.19 7.28 12.33
CA VAL A 136 -9.81 5.87 12.46
C VAL A 136 -10.56 5.22 13.62
N ASP A 137 -11.35 4.20 13.30
CA ASP A 137 -12.01 3.33 14.27
C ASP A 137 -11.01 2.33 14.88
N THR A 138 -11.09 2.11 16.18
CA THR A 138 -10.13 1.25 16.90
C THR A 138 -10.29 -0.22 16.54
N ASN A 139 -11.51 -0.71 16.29
CA ASN A 139 -11.73 -2.09 15.89
C ASN A 139 -11.19 -2.32 14.47
N VAL A 140 -11.42 -1.38 13.55
CA VAL A 140 -10.90 -1.44 12.18
C VAL A 140 -9.37 -1.47 12.17
N LEU A 141 -8.74 -0.66 13.02
CA LEU A 141 -7.29 -0.66 13.20
C LEU A 141 -6.75 -2.03 13.64
N PHE A 142 -7.36 -2.68 14.63
CA PHE A 142 -6.93 -4.01 15.07
C PHE A 142 -7.15 -5.08 14.00
N ILE A 143 -8.25 -5.01 13.25
CA ILE A 143 -8.48 -5.90 12.09
C ILE A 143 -7.39 -5.68 11.03
N GLY A 144 -7.04 -4.42 10.74
CA GLY A 144 -5.96 -4.08 9.82
C GLY A 144 -4.60 -4.60 10.28
N MET A 145 -4.31 -4.54 11.59
CA MET A 145 -3.12 -5.15 12.17
C MET A 145 -3.09 -6.66 11.98
N GLY A 146 -4.19 -7.36 12.28
CA GLY A 146 -4.30 -8.79 12.05
C GLY A 146 -4.07 -9.16 10.58
N LEU A 147 -4.70 -8.42 9.66
CA LEU A 147 -4.56 -8.65 8.22
C LEU A 147 -3.13 -8.35 7.71
N SER A 148 -2.43 -7.39 8.31
CA SER A 148 -1.04 -7.08 7.97
C SER A 148 -0.07 -8.23 8.25
N LEU A 149 -0.42 -9.16 9.14
CA LEU A 149 0.39 -10.36 9.40
C LEU A 149 0.55 -11.23 8.15
N VAL A 150 -0.47 -11.27 7.28
CA VAL A 150 -0.39 -11.99 6.00
C VAL A 150 0.67 -11.36 5.09
N GLY A 151 0.67 -10.03 4.98
CA GLY A 151 1.68 -9.31 4.18
C GLY A 151 3.08 -9.42 4.79
N ARG A 152 3.16 -9.45 6.13
CA ARG A 152 4.43 -9.67 6.84
C ARG A 152 5.01 -11.07 6.58
N ALA A 153 4.17 -12.10 6.47
CA ALA A 153 4.62 -13.43 6.07
C ALA A 153 5.17 -13.44 4.63
N LEU A 154 4.55 -12.71 3.70
CA LEU A 154 5.06 -12.53 2.33
C LEU A 154 6.40 -11.78 2.32
N VAL A 155 6.52 -10.69 3.08
CA VAL A 155 7.76 -9.94 3.27
C VAL A 155 8.86 -10.86 3.79
N TYR A 156 8.59 -11.65 4.84
CA TYR A 156 9.56 -12.57 5.42
C TYR A 156 10.08 -13.59 4.38
N ARG A 157 9.22 -14.06 3.47
CA ARG A 157 9.61 -15.01 2.43
C ARG A 157 10.62 -14.43 1.44
N ILE A 158 10.50 -13.16 1.07
CA ILE A 158 11.31 -12.56 -0.02
C ILE A 158 12.26 -11.44 0.43
N HIS A 159 12.32 -11.10 1.72
CA HIS A 159 13.15 -10.00 2.21
C HIS A 159 14.64 -10.15 1.83
N HIS A 160 15.20 -11.37 1.89
CA HIS A 160 16.60 -11.61 1.54
C HIS A 160 16.92 -11.30 0.06
N GLN A 161 15.92 -11.35 -0.83
CA GLN A 161 16.09 -11.07 -2.25
C GLN A 161 16.18 -9.56 -2.52
N ILE A 162 15.66 -8.73 -1.60
CA ILE A 162 15.57 -7.29 -1.82
C ILE A 162 16.95 -6.63 -1.94
N ASP A 163 17.91 -7.05 -1.12
CA ASP A 163 19.27 -6.50 -1.12
C ASP A 163 20.05 -6.91 -2.37
N VAL A 164 19.69 -8.04 -2.98
CA VAL A 164 20.32 -8.55 -4.20
C VAL A 164 19.68 -7.94 -5.46
N VAL A 165 18.37 -7.66 -5.43
CA VAL A 165 17.63 -7.04 -6.55
C VAL A 165 17.82 -5.53 -6.59
N ALA A 166 18.01 -4.87 -5.44
CA ALA A 166 18.12 -3.42 -5.36
C ALA A 166 19.23 -2.75 -6.20
N PRO A 167 20.40 -3.37 -6.43
CA PRO A 167 21.40 -2.85 -7.36
C PRO A 167 20.99 -2.96 -8.84
N GLY A 168 20.05 -3.84 -9.17
CA GLY A 168 19.58 -4.07 -10.54
C GLY A 168 19.14 -5.52 -10.78
N THR A 169 18.17 -5.71 -11.68
CA THR A 169 17.61 -7.03 -12.04
C THR A 169 18.61 -7.93 -12.76
N ASP A 170 19.52 -7.35 -13.53
CA ASP A 170 20.51 -8.11 -14.31
C ASP A 170 21.53 -8.79 -13.40
N HIS A 171 21.99 -8.08 -12.37
CA HIS A 171 22.85 -8.66 -11.33
C HIS A 171 22.12 -9.75 -10.55
N ALA A 172 20.88 -9.52 -10.13
CA ALA A 172 20.11 -10.50 -9.38
C ALA A 172 19.81 -11.78 -10.18
N THR A 173 19.59 -11.67 -11.49
CA THR A 173 19.38 -12.83 -12.37
C THR A 173 20.63 -13.71 -12.43
N ASN A 174 21.82 -13.11 -12.50
CA ASN A 174 23.10 -13.85 -12.47
C ASN A 174 23.37 -14.53 -11.12
N LEU A 175 22.81 -14.02 -10.03
CA LEU A 175 22.87 -14.66 -8.70
C LEU A 175 21.75 -15.71 -8.47
N GLY A 176 20.98 -16.07 -9.51
CA GLY A 176 19.99 -17.14 -9.45
C GLY A 176 18.60 -16.72 -8.92
N ILE A 177 18.35 -15.41 -8.80
CA ILE A 177 17.03 -14.92 -8.37
C ILE A 177 16.05 -14.98 -9.53
N HIS A 178 14.89 -15.58 -9.28
CA HIS A 178 13.78 -15.62 -10.21
C HIS A 178 13.00 -14.30 -10.20
N ILE A 179 13.46 -13.31 -10.96
CA ILE A 179 12.86 -11.96 -11.04
C ILE A 179 11.33 -11.96 -11.25
N PRO A 180 10.75 -12.78 -12.14
CA PRO A 180 9.29 -12.77 -12.33
C PRO A 180 8.50 -13.17 -11.07
N GLN A 181 9.04 -14.07 -10.25
CA GLN A 181 8.42 -14.46 -8.99
C GLN A 181 8.56 -13.34 -7.97
N PHE A 182 9.75 -12.75 -7.86
CA PHE A 182 10.00 -11.60 -6.97
C PHE A 182 9.05 -10.43 -7.27
N GLN A 183 8.83 -10.11 -8.55
CA GLN A 183 7.91 -9.05 -8.97
C GLN A 183 6.46 -9.33 -8.55
N ILE A 184 5.98 -10.57 -8.71
CA ILE A 184 4.61 -10.95 -8.29
C ILE A 184 4.45 -10.81 -6.77
N TYR A 185 5.38 -11.36 -5.99
CA TYR A 185 5.32 -11.27 -4.54
C TYR A 185 5.42 -9.81 -4.06
N SER A 186 6.29 -9.02 -4.67
CA SER A 186 6.43 -7.59 -4.36
C SER A 186 5.16 -6.82 -4.68
N LEU A 187 4.53 -7.05 -5.83
CA LEU A 187 3.26 -6.42 -6.17
C LEU A 187 2.11 -6.84 -5.24
N ALA A 188 2.08 -8.10 -4.79
CA ALA A 188 1.09 -8.56 -3.83
C ALA A 188 1.26 -7.86 -2.46
N ILE A 189 2.50 -7.69 -1.99
CA ILE A 189 2.82 -6.93 -0.78
C ILE A 189 2.39 -5.47 -0.93
N VAL A 190 2.72 -4.85 -2.07
CA VAL A 190 2.34 -3.47 -2.39
C VAL A 190 0.83 -3.31 -2.39
N ALA A 191 0.11 -4.20 -3.06
CA ALA A 191 -1.36 -4.17 -3.12
C ALA A 191 -1.97 -4.29 -1.73
N LEU A 192 -1.52 -5.27 -0.93
CA LEU A 192 -2.05 -5.52 0.42
C LEU A 192 -1.80 -4.37 1.38
N PHE A 193 -0.55 -3.90 1.49
CA PHE A 193 -0.21 -2.83 2.43
C PHE A 193 -0.78 -1.47 2.02
N THR A 194 -0.82 -1.18 0.70
CA THR A 194 -1.49 0.04 0.21
C THR A 194 -2.99 -0.03 0.47
N ALA A 195 -3.64 -1.16 0.21
CA ALA A 195 -5.06 -1.33 0.47
C ALA A 195 -5.41 -1.17 1.97
N ILE A 196 -4.66 -1.82 2.87
CA ILE A 196 -4.88 -1.69 4.32
C ILE A 196 -4.70 -0.24 4.76
N SER A 197 -3.62 0.41 4.34
CA SER A 197 -3.35 1.82 4.69
C SER A 197 -4.45 2.76 4.19
N THR A 198 -4.78 2.66 2.91
CA THR A 198 -5.75 3.54 2.26
C THR A 198 -7.16 3.30 2.79
N ALA A 199 -7.54 2.06 3.09
CA ALA A 199 -8.84 1.77 3.69
C ALA A 199 -8.94 2.21 5.17
N LEU A 200 -7.81 2.32 5.88
CA LEU A 200 -7.80 2.81 7.27
C LEU A 200 -7.95 4.32 7.37
N VAL A 201 -7.22 5.06 6.53
CA VAL A 201 -7.04 6.51 6.71
C VAL A 201 -7.52 7.31 5.51
N GLY A 202 -7.67 6.69 4.35
CA GLY A 202 -7.87 7.36 3.06
C GLY A 202 -6.58 7.46 2.24
N PRO A 203 -6.65 7.99 1.01
CA PRO A 203 -5.50 8.10 0.12
C PRO A 203 -4.52 9.19 0.59
N ILE A 204 -3.22 8.85 0.68
CA ILE A 204 -2.17 9.74 1.22
C ILE A 204 -1.10 10.07 0.16
N GLY A 205 -1.02 9.30 -0.93
CA GLY A 205 -0.23 9.51 -2.15
C GLY A 205 1.29 9.40 -1.99
N PHE A 206 1.84 10.18 -1.06
CA PHE A 206 3.24 10.52 -0.96
C PHE A 206 3.89 10.07 0.36
N LEU A 207 3.12 9.63 1.35
CA LEU A 207 3.65 9.26 2.67
C LEU A 207 4.75 8.20 2.57
N GLY A 208 4.58 7.20 1.71
CA GLY A 208 5.59 6.17 1.50
C GLY A 208 6.88 6.69 0.84
N LEU A 209 6.79 7.67 -0.06
CA LEU A 209 7.96 8.31 -0.66
C LEU A 209 8.75 9.10 0.38
N ILE A 210 8.06 9.87 1.22
CA ILE A 210 8.69 10.59 2.33
C ILE A 210 9.34 9.59 3.29
N GLY A 211 8.61 8.56 3.72
CA GLY A 211 9.11 7.53 4.65
C GLY A 211 10.37 6.82 4.11
N THR A 212 10.37 6.44 2.83
CA THR A 212 11.53 5.78 2.20
C THR A 212 12.73 6.71 2.06
N ASN A 213 12.53 7.98 1.71
CA ASN A 213 13.62 8.95 1.61
C ASN A 213 14.23 9.28 2.97
N VAL A 214 13.39 9.52 3.98
CA VAL A 214 13.83 9.77 5.36
C VAL A 214 14.59 8.56 5.89
N ALA A 215 14.06 7.34 5.74
CA ALA A 215 14.76 6.12 6.16
C ALA A 215 16.13 6.00 5.50
N ARG A 216 16.26 6.32 4.20
CA ARG A 216 17.55 6.33 3.50
C ARG A 216 18.52 7.37 4.05
N GLU A 217 18.06 8.60 4.29
CA GLU A 217 18.90 9.69 4.81
C GLU A 217 19.44 9.37 6.21
N PHE A 218 18.58 8.83 7.09
CA PHE A 218 18.99 8.39 8.42
C PHE A 218 19.97 7.20 8.38
N LEU A 219 19.78 6.25 7.47
CA LEU A 219 20.64 5.08 7.34
C LEU A 219 21.99 5.37 6.67
N GLN A 220 22.09 6.39 5.80
CA GLN A 220 23.36 6.82 5.19
C GLN A 220 24.38 7.33 6.22
N LYS A 221 23.94 7.79 7.40
CA LYS A 221 24.84 8.15 8.51
C LYS A 221 25.50 6.95 9.21
N HIS A 222 25.05 5.71 8.95
CA HIS A 222 25.56 4.50 9.62
C HIS A 222 25.78 3.31 8.64
N THR A 223 26.86 3.37 7.86
CA THR A 223 27.57 2.24 7.20
C THR A 223 26.86 1.43 6.07
N THR A 224 27.60 1.30 4.97
CA THR A 224 27.26 1.01 3.56
C THR A 224 26.88 -0.43 3.17
N ARG A 225 26.00 -1.17 3.86
CA ARG A 225 25.57 -2.47 3.28
C ARG A 225 24.20 -3.03 3.64
N SER A 226 23.42 -2.31 4.43
CA SER A 226 22.22 -2.88 5.07
C SER A 226 21.00 -1.95 5.01
N ILE A 227 20.88 -1.11 3.97
CA ILE A 227 19.97 0.04 3.95
C ILE A 227 18.50 -0.37 3.72
N ILE A 228 18.25 -1.46 2.99
CA ILE A 228 16.89 -1.82 2.57
C ILE A 228 16.30 -2.86 3.53
N THR A 229 17.07 -3.89 3.89
CA THR A 229 16.67 -4.82 4.95
C THR A 229 16.52 -4.14 6.31
N ARG A 230 17.39 -3.18 6.71
CA ARG A 230 17.17 -2.43 7.97
C ARG A 230 16.04 -1.41 7.87
N GLY A 231 15.75 -0.81 6.72
CA GLY A 231 14.60 0.10 6.59
C GLY A 231 13.26 -0.61 6.72
N VAL A 232 13.15 -1.82 6.14
CA VAL A 232 11.98 -2.71 6.30
C VAL A 232 11.98 -3.39 7.67
N PHE A 233 13.13 -3.69 8.28
CA PHE A 233 13.19 -4.20 9.66
C PHE A 233 12.84 -3.12 10.69
N PHE A 234 13.35 -1.89 10.57
CA PHE A 234 13.02 -0.80 11.51
C PHE A 234 11.52 -0.47 11.45
N SER A 235 10.87 -0.70 10.30
CA SER A 235 9.43 -0.57 10.16
C SER A 235 8.64 -1.78 10.67
N THR A 236 9.23 -2.97 10.81
CA THR A 236 8.52 -4.21 11.18
C THR A 236 8.92 -4.82 12.52
N SER A 237 10.05 -4.41 13.14
CA SER A 237 10.63 -5.04 14.35
C SER A 237 10.23 -4.39 15.68
N LEU A 238 9.44 -3.33 15.68
CA LEU A 238 9.11 -2.59 16.90
C LEU A 238 7.97 -3.11 17.81
N PRO A 239 7.39 -4.33 17.68
CA PRO A 239 6.60 -4.89 18.78
C PRO A 239 7.34 -5.93 19.65
N SER A 240 8.57 -6.36 19.34
CA SER A 240 9.25 -7.41 20.13
C SER A 240 10.27 -6.90 21.15
N GLY A 241 10.60 -5.60 21.15
CA GLY A 241 11.55 -5.01 22.10
C GLY A 241 10.97 -4.60 23.46
N ILE A 242 9.65 -4.76 23.65
CA ILE A 242 8.95 -4.40 24.91
C ILE A 242 8.57 -5.66 25.71
N ALA A 243 8.77 -6.87 25.17
CA ALA A 243 8.44 -8.13 25.84
C ALA A 243 9.65 -8.87 26.46
N THR A 244 10.85 -8.28 26.41
CA THR A 244 12.07 -8.88 26.99
C THR A 244 12.79 -7.96 27.97
N SER A 245 12.14 -6.89 28.42
CA SER A 245 12.63 -5.97 29.46
C SER A 245 11.60 -5.67 30.55
N LEU A 246 10.73 -6.64 30.83
CA LEU A 246 10.04 -6.80 32.12
C LEU A 246 10.30 -8.22 32.63
#